data_AF-A0A1G3WPS1-F1
#
_entry.id   AF-A0A1G3WPS1-F1
#
_cell.length_a   1.000
_cell.length_b   1.000
_cell.length_c   1.000
_cell.angle_alpha   90.00
_cell.angle_beta   90.00
_cell.angle_gamma   90.00
#
_symmetry.space_group_name_H-M   'P 1'
#
loop_
_entity.id
_entity.type
_entity.pdbx_description
1 polymer ?
#
loop_
_entity_poly.entity_id
_entity_poly.type
_entity_poly.pdbx_seq_one_letter_code
_entity_poly.pdbx_strand_id
1 'polypeptide(L)'
;MDHLHFETIDSTNRYLKETYKDHPDGTVLSTAVQTAGRGRLGRTWVGDGKSALFSILLKDRLTLWTIAPLPLLAAVALHKTLKTYARKLRIKWPNDIVSSEGKVAGILCESVIEGDIVDAFVVGFGVNVNTITFPDEVASSAASLFLLTGRPVSIEDVIVKTTSAFLAEWELYLNGSKAYLTYVNRLSSLQGERIFFVENGVRMDGVAGKIREDGSLEVWTQSGMRSLHSGEVSISGGMKLPSE
;
A
#
# COMPACT_ATOMS: atom_id res chain seq x y z
N MET A 1 -19.60 11.45 4.53
CA MET A 1 -18.75 10.26 4.51
C MET A 1 -19.15 9.44 5.72
N ASP A 2 -19.61 8.22 5.50
CA ASP A 2 -19.94 7.30 6.58
C ASP A 2 -18.64 6.74 7.16
N HIS A 3 -18.40 6.90 8.47
CA HIS A 3 -17.18 6.46 9.13
C HIS A 3 -17.53 5.63 10.36
N LEU A 4 -17.20 4.35 10.28
CA LEU A 4 -17.36 3.36 11.35
C LEU A 4 -16.04 3.21 12.11
N HIS A 5 -16.13 3.10 13.43
CA HIS A 5 -14.98 2.82 14.29
C HIS A 5 -15.27 1.67 15.24
N PHE A 6 -14.32 0.73 15.33
CA PHE A 6 -14.33 -0.35 16.30
C PHE A 6 -13.06 -0.30 17.13
N GLU A 7 -13.17 -0.41 18.46
CA GLU A 7 -11.99 -0.56 19.33
C GLU A 7 -11.15 -1.78 18.92
N THR A 8 -11.81 -2.89 18.59
CA THR A 8 -11.16 -4.12 18.13
C THR A 8 -12.05 -4.86 17.15
N ILE A 9 -11.44 -5.38 16.08
CA ILE A 9 -12.10 -6.22 15.08
C ILE A 9 -11.09 -7.25 14.54
N ASP A 10 -11.53 -8.25 13.78
CA ASP A 10 -10.62 -9.21 13.17
C ASP A 10 -9.85 -8.60 12.00
N SER A 11 -10.53 -7.99 11.04
CA SER A 11 -9.97 -7.28 9.89
C SER A 11 -10.96 -6.26 9.34
N THR A 12 -10.54 -5.01 9.20
CA THR A 12 -11.36 -3.96 8.58
C THR A 12 -11.69 -4.30 7.12
N ASN A 13 -10.75 -4.91 6.40
CA ASN A 13 -11.00 -5.38 5.05
C ASN A 13 -12.07 -6.49 5.02
N ARG A 14 -11.96 -7.48 5.91
CA ARG A 14 -12.91 -8.60 5.90
C ARG A 14 -14.32 -8.12 6.21
N TYR A 15 -14.47 -7.31 7.26
CA TYR A 15 -15.77 -6.78 7.64
C TYR A 15 -16.45 -6.06 6.47
N LEU A 16 -15.76 -5.09 5.85
CA LEU A 16 -16.35 -4.36 4.72
C LEU A 16 -16.64 -5.25 3.51
N LYS A 17 -15.86 -6.31 3.26
CA LYS A 17 -16.15 -7.27 2.18
C LYS A 17 -17.42 -8.07 2.46
N GLU A 18 -17.66 -8.42 3.71
CA GLU A 18 -18.82 -9.23 4.13
C GLU A 18 -20.09 -8.40 4.26
N THR A 19 -19.97 -7.10 4.60
CA THR A 19 -21.10 -6.20 4.83
C THR A 19 -21.26 -5.11 3.76
N TYR A 20 -20.58 -5.21 2.61
CA TYR A 20 -20.54 -4.14 1.61
C TYR A 20 -21.92 -3.68 1.10
N LYS A 21 -22.92 -4.58 1.11
CA LYS A 21 -24.30 -4.28 0.70
C LYS A 21 -25.01 -3.34 1.68
N ASP A 22 -24.61 -3.37 2.94
CA ASP A 22 -25.23 -2.61 4.03
C ASP A 22 -24.66 -1.18 4.18
N HIS A 23 -23.58 -0.87 3.44
CA HIS A 23 -22.85 0.39 3.57
C HIS A 23 -22.81 1.14 2.24
N PRO A 24 -22.89 2.48 2.22
CA PRO A 24 -22.78 3.27 1.00
C PRO A 24 -21.38 3.22 0.37
N ASP A 25 -21.27 3.66 -0.89
CA ASP A 25 -19.97 3.89 -1.53
C ASP A 25 -19.16 4.95 -0.74
N GLY A 26 -17.86 4.72 -0.60
CA GLY A 26 -16.97 5.61 0.15
C GLY A 26 -17.03 5.46 1.68
N THR A 27 -17.72 4.45 2.21
CA THR A 27 -17.67 4.15 3.66
C THR A 27 -16.25 3.86 4.11
N VAL A 28 -15.87 4.47 5.24
CA VAL A 28 -14.60 4.24 5.92
C VAL A 28 -14.85 3.39 7.16
N LEU A 29 -14.04 2.36 7.35
CA LEU A 29 -14.01 1.58 8.58
C LEU A 29 -12.62 1.69 9.20
N SER A 30 -12.54 1.99 10.49
CA SER A 30 -11.27 2.07 11.22
C SER A 30 -11.30 1.25 12.49
N THR A 31 -10.12 0.87 12.98
CA THR A 31 -9.98 0.21 14.27
C THR A 31 -8.67 0.55 14.97
N ALA A 32 -8.64 0.45 16.29
CA ALA A 32 -7.39 0.54 17.05
C ALA A 32 -6.60 -0.78 16.97
N VAL A 33 -7.29 -1.94 16.91
CA VAL A 33 -6.67 -3.27 16.96
C VAL A 33 -7.33 -4.23 15.97
N GLN A 34 -6.49 -4.88 15.14
CA GLN A 34 -6.89 -6.05 14.35
C GLN A 34 -6.37 -7.35 14.98
N THR A 35 -7.24 -8.31 15.25
CA THR A 35 -6.86 -9.63 15.79
C THR A 35 -6.47 -10.65 14.71
N ALA A 36 -6.91 -10.43 13.47
CA ALA A 36 -6.60 -11.27 12.31
C ALA A 36 -6.31 -10.43 11.06
N GLY A 37 -5.60 -9.31 11.27
CA GLY A 37 -5.26 -8.34 10.24
C GLY A 37 -4.40 -8.94 9.14
N ARG A 38 -4.75 -8.69 7.88
CA ARG A 38 -4.09 -9.30 6.72
C ARG A 38 -3.26 -8.30 5.94
N GLY A 39 -2.12 -8.77 5.45
CA GLY A 39 -1.33 -8.17 4.39
C GLY A 39 -1.29 -9.08 3.17
N ARG A 40 -0.52 -8.67 2.15
CA ARG A 40 -0.31 -9.49 0.95
C ARG A 40 0.44 -10.78 1.29
N LEU A 41 0.18 -11.82 0.49
CA LEU A 41 0.91 -13.10 0.52
C LEU A 41 0.90 -13.76 1.91
N GLY A 42 -0.22 -13.64 2.63
CA GLY A 42 -0.41 -14.30 3.93
C GLY A 42 0.29 -13.62 5.11
N ARG A 43 0.94 -12.47 4.91
CA ARG A 43 1.51 -11.70 6.03
C ARG A 43 0.40 -11.14 6.92
N THR A 44 0.71 -10.95 8.20
CA THR A 44 -0.21 -10.37 9.18
C THR A 44 0.14 -8.91 9.41
N TRP A 45 -0.88 -8.06 9.55
CA TRP A 45 -0.73 -6.67 10.02
C TRP A 45 -1.44 -6.53 11.37
N VAL A 46 -0.69 -6.77 12.44
CA VAL A 46 -1.23 -6.73 13.81
C VAL A 46 -1.28 -5.29 14.31
N GLY A 47 -2.41 -4.89 14.87
CA GLY A 47 -2.58 -3.56 15.48
C GLY A 47 -2.06 -3.52 16.91
N ASP A 48 -1.33 -2.47 17.25
CA ASP A 48 -0.77 -2.20 18.57
C ASP A 48 -1.47 -1.00 19.27
N GLY A 49 -2.62 -0.56 18.75
CA GLY A 49 -3.30 0.67 19.18
C GLY A 49 -2.57 1.96 18.79
N LYS A 50 -1.41 1.88 18.13
CA LYS A 50 -0.57 3.02 17.73
C LYS A 50 -0.45 3.16 16.22
N SER A 51 -1.10 2.28 15.47
CA SER A 51 -1.13 2.26 14.01
C SER A 51 -2.46 2.82 13.50
N ALA A 52 -2.45 3.47 12.33
CA ALA A 52 -3.70 3.76 11.63
C ALA A 52 -4.10 2.52 10.83
N LEU A 53 -5.20 1.88 11.23
CA LEU A 53 -5.76 0.70 10.57
C LEU A 53 -7.16 1.04 10.10
N PHE A 54 -7.33 1.11 8.79
CA PHE A 54 -8.61 1.49 8.21
C PHE A 54 -8.76 0.97 6.78
N SER A 55 -9.99 0.90 6.32
CA SER A 55 -10.36 0.45 4.99
C SER A 55 -11.42 1.37 4.39
N ILE A 56 -11.39 1.52 3.07
CA ILE A 56 -12.35 2.32 2.30
C ILE A 56 -13.09 1.38 1.35
N LEU A 57 -14.42 1.43 1.38
CA LEU A 57 -15.31 0.71 0.47
C LEU A 57 -15.53 1.50 -0.82
N LEU A 58 -15.38 0.85 -1.96
CA LEU A 58 -15.73 1.37 -3.29
C LEU A 58 -16.71 0.40 -3.96
N LYS A 59 -17.78 0.92 -4.58
CA LYS A 59 -18.84 0.17 -5.26
C LYS A 59 -19.18 0.75 -6.62
N ASP A 60 -19.11 2.07 -6.74
CA ASP A 60 -19.53 2.74 -7.97
C ASP A 60 -18.45 2.65 -9.07
N ARG A 61 -18.91 2.51 -10.33
CA ARG A 61 -18.07 2.65 -11.55
C ARG A 61 -16.92 1.63 -11.65
N LEU A 62 -17.14 0.43 -11.13
CA LEU A 62 -16.16 -0.65 -11.10
C LEU A 62 -16.19 -1.47 -12.39
N THR A 63 -15.05 -1.54 -13.08
CA THR A 63 -14.75 -2.54 -14.10
C THR A 63 -13.35 -3.08 -13.82
N LEU A 64 -13.02 -4.29 -14.29
CA LEU A 64 -11.68 -4.85 -14.11
C LEU A 64 -10.55 -3.96 -14.68
N TRP A 65 -10.85 -3.13 -15.68
CA TRP A 65 -9.90 -2.20 -16.28
C TRP A 65 -9.72 -0.91 -15.47
N THR A 66 -10.76 -0.42 -14.78
CA THR A 66 -10.68 0.81 -13.96
C THR A 66 -9.94 0.59 -12.64
N ILE A 67 -9.72 -0.66 -12.22
CA ILE A 67 -9.22 -0.98 -10.87
C ILE A 67 -7.75 -1.40 -10.84
N ALA A 68 -7.16 -1.71 -12.00
CA ALA A 68 -5.77 -2.17 -12.08
C ALA A 68 -4.78 -1.22 -11.36
N PRO A 69 -4.92 0.12 -11.43
CA PRO A 69 -4.01 1.03 -10.73
C PRO A 69 -4.41 1.35 -9.29
N LEU A 70 -5.45 0.71 -8.73
CA LEU A 70 -5.99 1.05 -7.41
C LEU A 70 -4.94 1.04 -6.28
N PRO A 71 -4.02 0.05 -6.18
CA PRO A 71 -2.95 0.10 -5.18
C PRO A 71 -2.00 1.29 -5.36
N LEU A 72 -1.75 1.71 -6.61
CA LEU A 72 -0.89 2.85 -6.92
C LEU A 72 -1.57 4.17 -6.57
N LEU A 73 -2.86 4.32 -6.89
CA LEU A 73 -3.66 5.48 -6.51
C LEU A 73 -3.70 5.64 -4.98
N ALA A 74 -3.97 4.55 -4.27
CA ALA A 74 -3.91 4.49 -2.81
C ALA A 74 -2.51 4.87 -2.27
N ALA A 75 -1.43 4.39 -2.90
CA ALA A 75 -0.07 4.73 -2.50
C ALA A 75 0.26 6.21 -2.74
N VAL A 76 -0.21 6.79 -3.85
CA VAL A 76 -0.06 8.23 -4.14
C VAL A 76 -0.79 9.06 -3.09
N ALA A 77 -2.05 8.73 -2.79
CA ALA A 77 -2.86 9.41 -1.78
C ALA A 77 -2.22 9.34 -0.39
N LEU A 78 -1.85 8.13 0.04
CA LEU A 78 -1.19 7.92 1.33
C LEU A 78 0.14 8.68 1.40
N HIS A 79 0.99 8.59 0.36
CA HIS A 79 2.24 9.36 0.33
C HIS A 79 2.00 10.88 0.41
N LYS A 80 1.00 11.40 -0.30
CA LYS A 80 0.62 12.83 -0.24
C LYS A 80 0.24 13.27 1.17
N THR A 81 -0.38 12.40 1.96
CA THR A 81 -0.67 12.64 3.38
C THR A 81 0.58 12.51 4.25
N LEU A 82 1.31 11.39 4.16
CA LEU A 82 2.43 11.08 5.05
C LEU A 82 3.62 12.04 4.90
N LYS A 83 3.84 12.57 3.69
CA LYS A 83 4.90 13.56 3.44
C LYS A 83 4.73 14.87 4.23
N THR A 84 3.55 15.13 4.79
CA THR A 84 3.29 16.30 5.63
C THR A 84 3.85 16.13 7.05
N TYR A 85 4.10 14.89 7.47
CA TYR A 85 4.68 14.56 8.79
C TYR A 85 6.15 14.20 8.69
N ALA A 86 6.54 13.36 7.71
CA ALA A 86 7.90 12.84 7.54
C ALA A 86 8.45 13.12 6.14
N ARG A 87 9.76 13.40 6.06
CA ARG A 87 10.46 13.65 4.78
C ARG A 87 11.06 12.36 4.23
N LYS A 88 11.48 12.40 2.95
CA LYS A 88 12.21 11.31 2.27
C LYS A 88 11.47 9.96 2.20
N LEU A 89 10.14 9.98 2.31
CA LEU A 89 9.32 8.81 2.01
C LEU A 89 9.36 8.53 0.50
N ARG A 90 9.26 7.25 0.14
CA ARG A 90 9.18 6.75 -1.23
C ARG A 90 8.06 5.72 -1.36
N ILE A 91 7.62 5.50 -2.59
CA ILE A 91 6.64 4.45 -2.92
C ILE A 91 7.40 3.24 -3.42
N LYS A 92 7.26 2.11 -2.73
CA LYS A 92 7.78 0.82 -3.17
C LYS A 92 6.64 0.07 -3.85
N TRP A 93 6.79 -0.16 -5.15
CA TRP A 93 5.85 -0.96 -5.93
C TRP A 93 5.72 -2.37 -5.31
N PRO A 94 4.50 -2.94 -5.24
CA PRO A 94 3.25 -2.39 -5.77
C PRO A 94 2.42 -1.55 -4.80
N ASN A 95 2.71 -1.57 -3.49
CA ASN A 95 1.70 -1.20 -2.49
C ASN A 95 2.26 -0.71 -1.14
N ASP A 96 3.54 -0.34 -1.06
CA ASP A 96 4.19 0.00 0.20
C ASP A 96 4.71 1.45 0.21
N ILE A 97 4.65 2.11 1.37
CA ILE A 97 5.38 3.35 1.64
C ILE A 97 6.59 3.03 2.49
N VAL A 98 7.77 3.47 2.05
CA VAL A 98 9.04 3.15 2.68
C VAL A 98 9.86 4.42 2.95
N SER A 99 10.76 4.31 3.93
CA SER A 99 11.81 5.27 4.24
C SER A 99 13.18 4.57 4.13
N SER A 100 14.28 5.29 4.40
CA SER A 100 15.60 4.65 4.56
C SER A 100 15.64 3.65 5.71
N GLU A 101 14.83 3.87 6.74
CA GLU A 101 14.79 3.05 7.96
C GLU A 101 13.84 1.84 7.84
N GLY A 102 13.11 1.72 6.73
CA GLY A 102 12.18 0.62 6.49
C GLY A 102 10.77 1.05 6.11
N LYS A 103 9.86 0.07 6.12
CA LYS A 103 8.47 0.18 5.70
C LYS A 103 7.64 0.94 6.74
N VAL A 104 6.97 2.00 6.29
CA VAL A 104 6.08 2.85 7.09
C VAL A 104 4.62 2.44 6.95
N ALA A 105 4.23 1.98 5.76
CA ALA A 105 2.85 1.58 5.51
C ALA A 105 2.73 0.51 4.44
N GLY A 106 1.64 -0.25 4.50
CA GLY A 106 1.23 -1.21 3.48
C GLY A 106 -0.24 -1.00 3.09
N ILE A 107 -0.53 -1.23 1.82
CA ILE A 107 -1.88 -1.12 1.25
C ILE A 107 -2.33 -2.49 0.75
N LEU A 108 -3.58 -2.85 0.99
CA LEU A 108 -4.18 -4.10 0.54
C LEU A 108 -5.52 -3.82 -0.13
N CYS A 109 -5.57 -3.96 -1.45
CA CYS A 109 -6.82 -3.89 -2.22
C CYS A 109 -7.36 -5.29 -2.46
N GLU A 110 -8.65 -5.49 -2.15
CA GLU A 110 -9.36 -6.75 -2.38
C GLU A 110 -10.67 -6.48 -3.10
N SER A 111 -11.04 -7.35 -4.05
CA SER A 111 -12.35 -7.32 -4.70
C SER A 111 -13.37 -8.15 -3.94
N VAL A 112 -14.64 -7.78 -4.11
CA VAL A 112 -15.81 -8.62 -3.86
C VAL A 112 -16.40 -8.97 -5.22
N ILE A 113 -16.46 -10.26 -5.53
CA ILE A 113 -16.92 -10.76 -6.83
C ILE A 113 -18.18 -11.59 -6.57
N GLU A 114 -19.29 -11.22 -7.20
CA GLU A 114 -20.52 -12.00 -7.22
C GLU A 114 -20.81 -12.42 -8.68
N GLY A 115 -20.74 -13.74 -8.94
CA GLY A 115 -20.79 -14.25 -10.31
C GLY A 115 -19.58 -13.80 -11.13
N ASP A 116 -19.85 -13.19 -12.29
CA ASP A 116 -18.82 -12.66 -13.21
C ASP A 116 -18.61 -11.13 -13.07
N ILE A 117 -19.25 -10.51 -12.08
CA ILE A 117 -19.23 -9.05 -11.87
C ILE A 117 -18.47 -8.72 -10.60
N VAL A 118 -17.68 -7.65 -10.65
CA VAL A 118 -17.07 -7.09 -9.46
C VAL A 118 -18.02 -6.08 -8.84
N ASP A 119 -18.50 -6.41 -7.65
CA ASP A 119 -19.53 -5.65 -6.94
C ASP A 119 -18.94 -4.56 -6.04
N ALA A 120 -17.75 -4.81 -5.49
CA ALA A 120 -17.07 -3.86 -4.62
C ALA A 120 -15.54 -4.07 -4.61
N PHE A 121 -14.85 -3.03 -4.17
CA PHE A 121 -13.46 -3.08 -3.73
C PHE A 121 -13.34 -2.58 -2.31
N VAL A 122 -12.44 -3.19 -1.56
CA VAL A 122 -12.03 -2.71 -0.25
C VAL A 122 -10.55 -2.39 -0.27
N VAL A 123 -10.22 -1.13 -0.01
CA VAL A 123 -8.85 -0.62 0.04
C VAL A 123 -8.43 -0.46 1.48
N GLY A 124 -7.64 -1.40 1.97
CA GLY A 124 -7.09 -1.41 3.32
C GLY A 124 -5.77 -0.67 3.41
N PHE A 125 -5.60 0.08 4.50
CA PHE A 125 -4.41 0.83 4.85
C PHE A 125 -3.94 0.42 6.23
N GLY A 126 -2.69 -0.03 6.31
CA GLY A 126 -1.95 -0.18 7.56
C GLY A 126 -0.80 0.81 7.61
N VAL A 127 -0.82 1.74 8.56
CA VAL A 127 0.23 2.77 8.72
C VAL A 127 0.81 2.68 10.13
N ASN A 128 2.12 2.52 10.21
CA ASN A 128 2.86 2.60 11.46
C ASN A 128 2.96 4.08 11.87
N VAL A 129 2.09 4.55 12.77
CA VAL A 129 2.03 5.97 13.16
C VAL A 129 2.92 6.21 14.39
N ASN A 130 2.51 5.71 15.55
CA ASN A 130 3.16 5.94 16.84
C ASN A 130 3.86 4.70 17.42
N THR A 131 3.99 3.63 16.63
CA THR A 131 4.70 2.41 17.02
C THR A 131 6.17 2.71 17.30
N ILE A 132 6.66 2.31 18.48
CA ILE A 132 8.03 2.59 18.95
C ILE A 132 8.91 1.34 18.93
N THR A 133 8.31 0.15 18.91
CA THR A 133 8.98 -1.15 18.95
C THR A 133 8.22 -2.08 18.03
N PHE A 134 8.95 -2.84 17.23
CA PHE A 134 8.40 -3.84 16.33
C PHE A 134 8.85 -5.24 16.76
N PRO A 135 8.08 -6.29 16.46
CA PRO A 135 8.54 -7.67 16.65
C PRO A 135 9.86 -7.91 15.89
N ASP A 136 10.74 -8.74 16.46
CA ASP A 136 12.09 -9.00 15.94
C ASP A 136 12.10 -9.38 14.45
N GLU A 137 11.08 -10.13 14.02
CA GLU A 137 10.90 -10.59 12.64
C GLU A 137 10.85 -9.45 11.60
N VAL A 138 10.34 -8.28 12.00
CA VAL A 138 10.16 -7.12 11.10
C VAL A 138 10.91 -5.89 11.56
N ALA A 139 11.50 -5.90 12.76
CA ALA A 139 12.15 -4.74 13.38
C ALA A 139 13.24 -4.10 12.51
N SER A 140 14.00 -4.89 11.75
CA SER A 140 15.05 -4.38 10.85
C SER A 140 14.54 -3.81 9.52
N SER A 141 13.23 -3.92 9.26
CA SER A 141 12.63 -3.55 7.97
C SER A 141 11.35 -2.72 8.11
N ALA A 142 10.98 -2.34 9.34
CA ALA A 142 9.80 -1.55 9.66
C ALA A 142 10.21 -0.21 10.30
N ALA A 143 9.48 0.84 9.94
CA ALA A 143 9.63 2.17 10.50
C ALA A 143 8.24 2.74 10.84
N SER A 144 8.18 3.77 11.67
CA SER A 144 6.95 4.50 11.98
C SER A 144 7.14 6.01 11.82
N LEU A 145 6.05 6.76 11.70
CA LEU A 145 6.12 8.22 11.67
C LEU A 145 6.79 8.77 12.94
N PHE A 146 6.52 8.17 14.11
CA PHE A 146 7.16 8.55 15.35
C PHE A 146 8.67 8.33 15.30
N LEU A 147 9.14 7.14 14.87
CA LEU A 147 10.57 6.86 14.78
C LEU A 147 11.29 7.78 13.79
N LEU A 148 10.60 8.20 12.72
CA LEU A 148 11.17 9.10 11.71
C LEU A 148 11.18 10.57 12.13
N THR A 149 10.29 10.99 13.04
CA THR A 149 10.06 12.41 13.35
C THR A 149 10.37 12.79 14.79
N GLY A 150 10.49 11.81 15.69
CA GLY A 150 10.69 12.01 17.13
C GLY A 150 9.48 12.59 17.87
N ARG A 151 8.31 12.66 17.22
CA ARG A 151 7.09 13.26 17.80
C ARG A 151 5.84 12.44 17.45
N PRO A 152 4.82 12.42 18.34
CA PRO A 152 3.57 11.74 18.06
C PRO A 152 2.81 12.41 16.91
N VAL A 153 2.11 11.60 16.13
CA VAL A 153 1.22 12.03 15.04
C VAL A 153 -0.20 11.58 15.36
N SER A 154 -1.19 12.42 15.03
CA SER A 154 -2.61 12.05 15.19
C SER A 154 -2.99 10.95 14.20
N ILE A 155 -3.42 9.80 14.73
CA ILE A 155 -3.90 8.66 13.93
C ILE A 155 -5.14 9.06 13.13
N GLU A 156 -6.08 9.74 13.78
CA GLU A 156 -7.31 10.24 13.14
C GLU A 156 -6.99 11.18 11.97
N ASP A 157 -6.05 12.11 12.15
CA ASP A 157 -5.65 13.05 11.11
C ASP A 157 -5.03 12.32 9.89
N VAL A 158 -4.26 11.24 10.12
CA VAL A 158 -3.75 10.38 9.04
C VAL A 158 -4.89 9.70 8.29
N ILE A 159 -5.87 9.13 9.00
CA ILE A 159 -7.04 8.45 8.40
C ILE A 159 -7.86 9.44 7.56
N VAL A 160 -8.24 10.57 8.14
CA VAL A 160 -9.08 11.58 7.46
C VAL A 160 -8.38 12.14 6.23
N LYS A 161 -7.11 12.59 6.36
CA LYS A 161 -6.37 13.17 5.23
C LYS A 161 -6.10 12.15 4.13
N THR A 162 -5.78 10.90 4.50
CA THR A 162 -5.56 9.84 3.49
C THR A 162 -6.84 9.52 2.76
N THR A 163 -7.96 9.43 3.46
CA THR A 163 -9.26 9.16 2.84
C THR A 163 -9.65 10.28 1.87
N SER A 164 -9.57 11.55 2.29
CA SER A 164 -9.86 12.68 1.39
C SER A 164 -8.92 12.73 0.18
N ALA A 165 -7.62 12.48 0.39
CA ALA A 165 -6.66 12.42 -0.71
C ALA A 165 -6.99 11.26 -1.67
N PHE A 166 -7.35 10.09 -1.14
CA PHE A 166 -7.63 8.91 -1.94
C PHE A 166 -8.87 9.10 -2.82
N LEU A 167 -9.97 9.58 -2.26
CA LEU A 167 -11.19 9.84 -3.04
C LEU A 167 -10.93 10.90 -4.12
N ALA A 168 -10.12 11.92 -3.84
CA ALA A 168 -9.73 12.91 -4.85
C ALA A 168 -8.87 12.30 -5.97
N GLU A 169 -7.89 11.45 -5.66
CA GLU A 169 -7.11 10.74 -6.69
C GLU A 169 -7.97 9.77 -7.50
N TRP A 170 -8.93 9.10 -6.85
CA TRP A 170 -9.87 8.19 -7.49
C TRP A 170 -10.76 8.94 -8.49
N GLU A 171 -11.36 10.05 -8.09
CA GLU A 171 -12.17 10.90 -8.98
C GLU A 171 -11.35 11.45 -10.15
N LEU A 172 -10.12 11.91 -9.92
CA LEU A 172 -9.23 12.36 -11.00
C LEU A 172 -8.96 11.22 -12.00
N TYR A 173 -8.69 10.02 -11.50
CA TYR A 173 -8.46 8.85 -12.33
C TYR A 173 -9.70 8.47 -13.16
N LEU A 174 -10.88 8.46 -12.55
CA LEU A 174 -12.15 8.20 -13.25
C LEU A 174 -12.43 9.24 -14.36
N ASN A 175 -11.96 10.47 -14.17
CA ASN A 175 -12.01 11.53 -15.18
C ASN A 175 -10.85 11.48 -16.20
N GLY A 176 -10.10 10.36 -16.26
CA GLY A 176 -9.05 10.10 -17.25
C GLY A 176 -7.67 10.64 -16.89
N SER A 177 -7.46 11.18 -15.69
CA SER A 177 -6.15 11.66 -15.27
C SER A 177 -5.15 10.53 -15.08
N LYS A 178 -3.97 10.70 -15.67
CA LYS A 178 -2.80 9.83 -15.48
C LYS A 178 -1.74 10.46 -14.58
N ALA A 179 -2.05 11.55 -13.87
CA ALA A 179 -1.10 12.27 -13.03
C ALA A 179 -0.46 11.39 -11.93
N TYR A 180 -1.21 10.40 -11.45
CA TYR A 180 -0.71 9.42 -10.47
C TYR A 180 0.50 8.64 -10.99
N LEU A 181 0.55 8.30 -12.29
CA LEU A 181 1.68 7.57 -12.90
C LEU A 181 2.96 8.40 -12.86
N THR A 182 2.88 9.68 -13.22
CA THR A 182 4.01 10.60 -13.13
C THR A 182 4.47 10.75 -11.68
N TYR A 183 3.52 10.83 -10.75
CA TYR A 183 3.80 10.98 -9.32
C TYR A 183 4.50 9.73 -8.75
N VAL A 184 3.98 8.54 -9.01
CA VAL A 184 4.52 7.28 -8.47
C VAL A 184 5.88 6.95 -9.08
N ASN A 185 6.08 7.18 -10.37
CA ASN A 185 7.38 6.96 -11.01
C ASN A 185 8.46 7.85 -10.40
N ARG A 186 8.19 9.15 -10.22
CA ARG A 186 9.14 10.08 -9.60
C ARG A 186 9.55 9.67 -8.17
N LEU A 187 8.67 8.98 -7.45
CA LEU A 187 8.88 8.59 -6.05
C LEU A 187 9.18 7.10 -5.88
N SER A 188 9.32 6.36 -6.98
CA SER A 188 9.62 4.94 -6.93
C SER A 188 10.91 4.71 -6.14
N SER A 189 10.86 3.83 -5.15
CA SER A 189 12.04 3.38 -4.41
C SER A 189 12.86 2.35 -5.17
N LEU A 190 12.35 1.86 -6.31
CA LEU A 190 12.97 0.78 -7.09
C LEU A 190 13.58 1.27 -8.39
N GLN A 191 13.20 2.47 -8.86
CA GLN A 191 13.65 2.93 -10.17
C GLN A 191 15.18 3.07 -10.22
N GLY A 192 15.81 2.35 -11.13
CA GLY A 192 17.26 2.27 -11.29
C GLY A 192 17.95 1.26 -10.35
N GLU A 193 17.22 0.67 -9.41
CA GLU A 193 17.77 -0.30 -8.46
C GLU A 193 17.86 -1.70 -9.08
N ARG A 194 18.89 -2.43 -8.67
CA ARG A 194 18.99 -3.87 -8.94
C ARG A 194 18.07 -4.61 -7.96
N ILE A 195 17.13 -5.38 -8.51
CA ILE A 195 16.12 -6.09 -7.74
C ILE A 195 16.15 -7.59 -8.02
N PHE A 196 15.69 -8.37 -7.05
CA PHE A 196 15.33 -9.77 -7.21
C PHE A 196 13.82 -9.95 -7.17
N PHE A 197 13.32 -10.83 -8.02
CA PHE A 197 11.91 -11.20 -8.10
C PHE A 197 11.78 -12.70 -8.39
N VAL A 198 10.60 -13.25 -8.15
CA VAL A 198 10.28 -14.65 -8.43
C VAL A 198 9.23 -14.69 -9.55
N GLU A 199 9.53 -15.43 -10.61
CA GLU A 199 8.62 -15.68 -11.73
C GLU A 199 8.57 -17.20 -11.97
N ASN A 200 7.38 -17.79 -11.99
CA ASN A 200 7.19 -19.25 -12.16
C ASN A 200 8.03 -20.11 -11.20
N GLY A 201 8.22 -19.64 -9.95
CA GLY A 201 9.03 -20.33 -8.94
C GLY A 201 10.54 -20.15 -9.10
N VAL A 202 11.00 -19.44 -10.13
CA VAL A 202 12.42 -19.19 -10.39
C VAL A 202 12.80 -17.79 -9.92
N ARG A 203 13.87 -17.70 -9.14
CA ARG A 203 14.45 -16.41 -8.72
C ARG A 203 15.22 -15.80 -9.89
N MET A 204 14.90 -14.56 -10.23
CA MET A 204 15.53 -13.78 -11.28
C MET A 204 16.04 -12.44 -10.72
N ASP A 205 16.93 -11.79 -11.45
CA ASP A 205 17.43 -10.45 -11.16
C ASP A 205 17.35 -9.53 -12.38
N GLY A 206 17.28 -8.23 -12.11
CA GLY A 206 17.30 -7.20 -13.15
C GLY A 206 17.32 -5.80 -12.55
N VAL A 207 17.31 -4.79 -13.42
CA VAL A 207 17.23 -3.39 -13.03
C VAL A 207 15.79 -2.91 -13.19
N ALA A 208 15.20 -2.41 -12.10
CA ALA A 208 13.85 -1.89 -12.13
C ALA A 208 13.77 -0.57 -12.92
N GLY A 209 12.82 -0.51 -13.85
CA GLY A 209 12.51 0.64 -14.69
C GLY A 209 11.33 1.44 -14.14
N LYS A 210 10.48 1.92 -15.05
CA LYS A 210 9.26 2.65 -14.70
C LYS A 210 8.08 1.71 -14.44
N ILE A 211 7.10 2.21 -13.71
CA ILE A 211 5.76 1.65 -13.60
C ILE A 211 4.96 2.10 -14.82
N ARG A 212 4.37 1.15 -15.53
CA ARG A 212 3.62 1.32 -16.78
C ARG A 212 2.17 1.70 -16.50
N GLU A 213 1.44 2.06 -17.56
CA GLU A 213 0.04 2.48 -17.45
C GLU A 213 -0.90 1.38 -16.97
N ASP A 214 -0.55 0.12 -17.24
CA ASP A 214 -1.27 -1.07 -16.75
C ASP A 214 -0.91 -1.42 -15.30
N GLY A 215 -0.10 -0.59 -14.62
CA GLY A 215 0.36 -0.78 -13.25
C GLY A 215 1.55 -1.73 -13.09
N SER A 216 2.05 -2.33 -14.18
CA SER A 216 3.19 -3.26 -14.11
C SER A 216 4.53 -2.53 -13.93
N LEU A 217 5.47 -3.17 -13.24
CA LEU A 217 6.84 -2.68 -13.11
C LEU A 217 7.72 -3.23 -14.25
N GLU A 218 8.40 -2.34 -14.99
CA GLU A 218 9.43 -2.74 -15.94
C GLU A 218 10.66 -3.28 -15.21
N VAL A 219 11.21 -4.39 -15.68
CA VAL A 219 12.47 -4.94 -15.16
C VAL A 219 13.35 -5.35 -16.34
N TRP A 220 14.54 -4.76 -16.42
CA TRP A 220 15.54 -5.04 -17.44
C TRP A 220 16.44 -6.18 -16.97
N THR A 221 16.27 -7.34 -17.59
CA THR A 221 17.07 -8.55 -17.33
C THR A 221 18.09 -8.77 -18.44
N GLN A 222 18.99 -9.74 -18.29
CA GLN A 222 19.90 -10.15 -19.37
C GLN A 222 19.16 -10.69 -20.60
N SER A 223 17.95 -11.22 -20.44
CA SER A 223 17.10 -11.75 -21.52
C SER A 223 16.17 -10.70 -22.14
N GLY A 224 16.28 -9.44 -21.73
CA GLY A 224 15.43 -8.33 -22.18
C GLY A 224 14.48 -7.80 -21.11
N MET A 225 13.56 -6.94 -21.52
CA MET A 225 12.58 -6.31 -20.64
C MET A 225 11.46 -7.29 -20.27
N ARG A 226 11.16 -7.37 -18.96
CA ARG A 226 10.00 -8.05 -18.37
C ARG A 226 9.04 -7.03 -17.78
N SER A 227 7.75 -7.37 -17.71
CA SER A 227 6.73 -6.58 -17.01
C SER A 227 6.17 -7.39 -15.85
N LEU A 228 6.38 -6.93 -14.62
CA LEU A 228 5.86 -7.58 -13.43
C LEU A 228 4.50 -6.99 -13.07
N HIS A 229 3.45 -7.79 -13.08
CA HIS A 229 2.08 -7.36 -12.75
C HIS A 229 1.75 -7.55 -11.26
N SER A 230 2.47 -8.44 -10.59
CA SER A 230 2.36 -8.67 -9.15
C SER A 230 3.63 -9.35 -8.65
N GLY A 231 3.79 -9.44 -7.33
CA GLY A 231 4.86 -10.21 -6.70
C GLY A 231 5.60 -9.44 -5.62
N GLU A 232 6.56 -10.12 -5.00
CA GLU A 232 7.53 -9.51 -4.11
C GLU A 232 8.80 -9.15 -4.84
N VAL A 233 9.25 -7.93 -4.61
CA VAL A 233 10.53 -7.41 -5.10
C VAL A 233 11.38 -6.99 -3.92
N SER A 234 12.63 -7.45 -3.92
CA SER A 234 13.64 -7.08 -2.94
C SER A 234 14.78 -6.34 -3.64
N ILE A 235 15.22 -5.22 -3.05
CA ILE A 235 16.44 -4.52 -3.49
C ILE A 235 17.62 -5.36 -3.00
N SER A 236 18.68 -5.45 -3.79
CA SER A 236 19.94 -6.03 -3.32
C SER A 236 20.54 -5.16 -2.21
N GLY A 237 20.18 -5.41 -0.95
CA GLY A 237 20.94 -4.94 0.21
C GLY A 237 22.32 -5.61 0.19
N GLY A 238 23.38 -4.82 0.30
CA GLY A 238 24.75 -5.27 0.07
C GLY A 238 25.13 -6.53 0.84
N MET A 239 25.54 -7.58 0.11
CA MET A 239 26.73 -8.29 0.56
C MET A 239 27.85 -7.26 0.54
N LYS A 240 28.39 -6.91 1.71
CA LYS A 240 29.82 -6.59 1.74
C LYS A 240 30.50 -7.82 1.13
N LEU A 241 31.08 -7.65 -0.05
CA LEU A 241 32.12 -8.58 -0.47
C LEU A 241 33.10 -8.67 0.71
N PRO A 242 33.52 -9.88 1.14
CA PRO A 242 34.54 -9.98 2.16
C PRO A 242 35.71 -9.12 1.71
N SER A 243 36.09 -8.16 2.56
CA SER A 243 37.33 -7.42 2.37
C SER A 243 38.47 -8.42 2.36
N GLU A 244 39.33 -8.33 1.35
CA GLU A 244 40.62 -9.02 1.31
C GLU A 244 41.42 -8.82 2.61
#